data_AF-A0A2S7QR67-F1
#
_entry.id   AF-A0A2S7QR67-F1
#
_cell.length_a   1.000
_cell.length_b   1.000
_cell.length_c   1.000
_cell.angle_alpha   90.00
_cell.angle_beta   90.00
_cell.angle_gamma   90.00
#
_symmetry.space_group_name_H-M   'P 1'
#
loop_
_entity.id
_entity.type
_entity.pdbx_description
1 polymer ?
#
loop_
_entity_poly.entity_id
_entity_poly.type
_entity_poly.pdbx_seq_one_letter_code
_entity_poly.pdbx_strand_id
1 'polypeptide(L)' 'MANGWSIIIGLVIVAVACVAAWVLSPKGETQTTLILSFASCYLMWAQWHPLITPRRGDLKPEVAKHMS' A
#
# COMPACT_ATOMS: atom_id res chain seq x y z
N MET A 1 -2.34 6.03 14.92
CA MET A 1 -2.07 4.64 15.37
C MET A 1 -2.53 3.69 14.27
N ALA A 2 -1.67 3.42 13.29
CA ALA A 2 -1.93 2.39 12.28
C ALA A 2 -1.49 1.05 12.90
N ASN A 3 -2.43 0.39 13.57
CA ASN A 3 -2.17 -0.91 14.18
C ASN A 3 -2.05 -1.96 13.06
N GLY A 4 -1.22 -3.00 13.23
CA GLY A 4 -0.95 -4.02 12.19
C GLY A 4 -2.20 -4.70 11.59
N TRP A 5 -3.36 -4.53 12.24
CA TRP A 5 -4.69 -4.83 11.72
C TRP A 5 -5.03 -4.21 10.36
N SER A 6 -4.51 -3.02 10.04
CA SER A 6 -4.75 -2.37 8.73
C SER A 6 -4.26 -3.24 7.56
N ILE A 7 -3.15 -3.96 7.76
CA ILE A 7 -2.56 -4.84 6.74
C ILE A 7 -3.49 -6.03 6.52
N ILE A 8 -3.95 -6.66 7.60
CA ILE A 8 -4.82 -7.84 7.53
C ILE A 8 -6.14 -7.50 6.83
N ILE A 9 -6.75 -6.36 7.18
CA ILE A 9 -8.00 -5.90 6.56
C ILE A 9 -7.79 -5.60 5.06
N GLY A 10 -6.69 -4.92 4.70
CA GLY A 10 -6.36 -4.67 3.29
C GLY A 10 -6.13 -5.96 2.49
N LEU A 11 -5.47 -6.96 3.08
CA LEU A 11 -5.24 -8.26 2.45
C LEU A 11 -6.55 -9.00 2.16
N VAL A 12 -7.49 -8.97 3.10
CA VAL A 12 -8.81 -9.58 2.94
C VAL A 12 -9.59 -8.89 1.81
N ILE A 13 -9.56 -7.56 1.73
CA ILE A 13 -10.24 -6.80 0.68
C ILE A 13 -9.66 -7.15 -0.70
N VAL A 14 -8.33 -7.21 -0.82
CA VAL A 14 -7.66 -7.55 -2.08
C VAL A 14 -7.95 -9.00 -2.48
N ALA A 15 -7.96 -9.94 -1.53
CA ALA A 15 -8.32 -11.33 -1.80
C ALA A 15 -9.76 -11.45 -2.34
N VAL A 16 -10.72 -10.72 -1.74
CA VAL A 16 -12.11 -10.68 -2.22
C VAL A 16 -12.18 -10.03 -3.60
N ALA A 17 -11.45 -8.95 -3.85
CA ALA A 17 -11.40 -8.30 -5.17
C ALA A 17 -10.82 -9.22 -6.25
N CYS A 18 -9.80 -10.02 -5.94
CA CYS A 18 -9.25 -11.03 -6.85
C CYS A 18 -10.25 -12.14 -7.17
N VAL A 19 -11.00 -12.63 -6.16
CA VAL A 19 -12.05 -13.64 -6.37
C VAL A 19 -13.21 -13.05 -7.19
N ALA A 20 -13.62 -11.81 -6.92
CA ALA A 20 -14.63 -11.12 -7.70
C ALA A 20 -14.18 -10.90 -9.15
N ALA A 21 -12.92 -10.48 -9.36
CA ALA A 21 -12.32 -10.36 -10.68
C ALA A 21 -12.28 -11.71 -11.41
N TRP A 22 -12.03 -12.81 -10.71
CA TRP A 22 -12.04 -14.16 -11.31
C TRP A 22 -13.43 -14.58 -11.79
N VAL A 23 -14.48 -14.28 -11.02
CA VAL A 23 -15.87 -14.68 -11.35
C VAL A 23 -16.51 -13.75 -12.38
N LEU A 24 -16.25 -12.44 -12.29
CA LEU A 24 -16.88 -11.42 -13.13
C LEU A 24 -16.09 -11.12 -14.41
N SER A 25 -14.80 -11.46 -14.47
CA SER A 25 -14.03 -11.25 -15.69
C SER A 25 -14.44 -12.29 -16.74
N PRO A 26 -14.74 -11.87 -17.99
CA PRO A 26 -14.91 -12.81 -19.09
C PRO A 26 -13.64 -13.67 -19.20
N LYS A 27 -13.80 -14.97 -19.51
CA LYS A 27 -12.72 -15.97 -19.60
C LYS A 27 -11.79 -15.72 -20.81
N GLY A 28 -11.25 -14.51 -20.91
CA GLY A 28 -10.36 -14.05 -21.97
C GLY A 28 -8.96 -13.76 -21.44
N GLU A 29 -8.07 -13.43 -22.39
CA GLU A 29 -6.61 -13.27 -22.25
C GLU A 29 -6.15 -12.27 -21.17
N THR A 30 -7.04 -11.42 -20.66
CA THR A 30 -6.76 -10.35 -19.69
C THR A 30 -7.03 -10.73 -18.23
N GLN A 31 -7.44 -11.96 -17.93
CA GLN A 31 -7.77 -12.40 -16.57
C GLN A 31 -6.55 -12.36 -15.61
N THR A 32 -5.35 -12.65 -16.12
CA THR A 32 -4.13 -12.70 -15.32
C THR A 32 -3.54 -11.30 -15.02
N THR A 33 -3.79 -10.31 -15.88
CA THR A 33 -3.24 -8.96 -15.70
C THR A 33 -3.94 -8.22 -14.55
N LEU A 34 -5.25 -8.39 -14.39
CA LEU A 34 -6.02 -7.77 -13.30
C LEU A 34 -5.54 -8.24 -11.92
N ILE A 35 -5.32 -9.54 -11.76
CA ILE A 35 -4.85 -10.15 -10.49
C ILE A 35 -3.43 -9.65 -10.17
N LEU A 36 -2.55 -9.57 -11.17
CA LEU A 36 -1.18 -9.09 -11.00
C LEU A 36 -1.13 -7.58 -10.64
N SER A 37 -2.02 -6.77 -11.20
CA SER A 37 -2.15 -5.35 -10.86
C SER A 37 -2.62 -5.14 -9.42
N PHE A 38 -3.62 -5.90 -8.96
CA PHE A 38 -4.08 -5.82 -7.56
C PHE A 38 -3.00 -6.28 -6.58
N ALA A 39 -2.25 -7.35 -6.91
CA ALA A 39 -1.13 -7.81 -6.10
C ALA A 39 -0.01 -6.76 -6.01
N SER A 40 0.37 -6.14 -7.14
CA SER A 40 1.42 -5.11 -7.19
C SER A 40 1.04 -3.85 -6.42
N CYS A 41 -0.22 -3.42 -6.54
CA CYS A 41 -0.74 -2.24 -5.82
C CYS A 41 -0.74 -2.47 -4.30
N TYR A 42 -1.08 -3.69 -3.85
CA TYR A 42 -1.04 -4.05 -2.44
C TYR A 42 0.39 -4.10 -1.88
N LEU A 43 1.34 -4.66 -2.64
CA LEU A 43 2.74 -4.70 -2.24
C LEU A 43 3.35 -3.29 -2.10
N MET A 44 3.00 -2.35 -2.98
CA MET A 44 3.45 -0.96 -2.87
C MET A 44 2.92 -0.29 -1.60
N TRP A 45 1.65 -0.54 -1.26
CA TRP A 45 1.04 0.00 -0.06
C TRP A 45 1.61 -0.60 1.23
N ALA A 46 2.05 -1.87 1.21
CA ALA A 46 2.59 -2.59 2.35
C ALA A 46 4.09 -2.32 2.64
N GLN A 47 4.68 -1.26 2.07
CA GLN A 47 6.08 -0.90 2.38
C GLN A 47 6.19 -0.27 3.78
N TRP A 48 6.34 -1.12 4.79
CA TRP A 48 6.23 -0.78 6.22
C TRP A 48 7.55 -0.40 6.92
N HIS A 49 8.71 -0.43 6.27
CA HIS A 49 9.96 -0.08 6.95
C HIS A 49 10.89 0.75 6.08
N PRO A 50 10.72 2.09 6.06
CA PRO A 50 11.75 2.96 5.53
C PRO A 50 12.99 2.86 6.43
N LEU A 51 14.07 2.22 5.94
CA LEU A 51 15.39 2.26 6.60
C LEU A 51 16.00 3.67 6.61
N ILE A 52 15.40 4.61 5.86
CA ILE A 52 15.87 5.98 5.69
C ILE A 52 14.77 6.92 6.13
N THR A 53 14.99 7.60 7.26
CA THR A 53 14.15 8.72 7.66
C THR A 53 14.48 9.95 6.83
N PRO A 54 13.47 10.69 6.34
CA PRO A 54 13.71 11.90 5.55
C PRO A 54 14.44 12.95 6.39
N ARG A 55 15.68 13.30 6.02
CA ARG A 55 16.39 14.45 6.54
C ARG A 55 15.90 15.70 5.79
N ARG A 56 15.21 16.60 6.49
CA ARG A 56 14.79 17.90 5.95
C ARG A 56 15.92 18.91 6.14
N GLY A 57 16.43 19.50 5.05
CA GLY A 57 17.48 20.53 5.07
C GLY A 57 16.95 21.94 5.36
N ASP A 58 15.71 22.24 4.97
CA ASP A 58 15.14 23.60 4.98
C ASP A 58 14.03 23.78 6.02
N LEU A 59 14.31 23.46 7.29
CA LEU A 59 13.40 23.83 8.38
C LEU A 59 13.54 25.32 8.71
N LYS A 60 12.42 26.06 8.69
CA LYS A 60 12.37 27.44 9.22
C LYS A 60 12.94 27.45 10.66
N PRO A 61 13.76 28.44 11.03
CA PRO A 61 14.49 28.45 12.31
C PRO A 61 13.58 28.40 13.54
N GLU A 62 12.38 28.95 13.43
CA GLU A 62 11.35 28.93 14.48
C GLU A 62 10.83 27.51 14.78
N VAL A 63 10.72 26.66 13.75
CA VAL A 63 10.27 25.27 13.87
C VAL A 63 11.42 24.37 14.35
N ALA A 64 12.67 24.71 14.03
CA ALA A 64 13.86 24.00 14.51
C ALA A 64 14.08 24.17 16.02
N LYS A 65 13.81 25.36 16.58
CA LYS A 65 13.94 25.65 18.03
C LYS A 65 12.95 24.86 18.91
N HIS A 66 11.80 24.46 18.36
CA HIS A 66 10.79 23.66 19.06
C HIS A 66 11.07 22.15 19.05
N MET A 67 12.09 21.68 18.31
CA MET A 67 12.46 20.27 18.19
C MET A 67 13.80 19.90 18.86
N SER A 68 14.50 20.85 19.50
CA SER A 68 15.69 20.64 20.33
C SER A 68 15.32 20.56 21.80
#